data_AF-A0A968XMC4-F1
#
_entry.id   AF-A0A968XMC4-F1
#
_cell.length_a   1.000
_cell.length_b   1.000
_cell.length_c   1.000
_cell.angle_alpha   90.00
_cell.angle_beta   90.00
_cell.angle_gamma   90.00
#
_symmetry.space_group_name_H-M   'P 1'
#
loop_
_entity.id
_entity.type
_entity.pdbx_description
1 polymer ?
#
loop_
_entity_poly.entity_id
_entity_poly.type
_entity_poly.pdbx_seq_one_letter_code
_entity_poly.pdbx_strand_id
1 'polypeptide(L)'
;MNANSGFSFRRFFAKVSLIGFGSSLFVHLIACLGLNVTDNFPFVWLLHLGIFVVFIPMEISIMLEKGNASDEGISYDLVSSIPRKSRYIAGFFFVYMLLNFILFFAQSYEGSPETKNGKYVLYSNGKASQRYIIRELSEAEYNLRQAQILRGFSGHWMFFYLLPTLHFNYFGRQNKSNYLKKNNE
;
A
#
# COMPACT_ATOMS: atom_id res chain seq x y z
N MET A 1 13.15 18.60 -20.78
CA MET A 1 13.20 18.37 -19.31
C MET A 1 14.66 18.28 -18.88
N ASN A 2 15.11 19.08 -17.91
CA ASN A 2 16.48 19.04 -17.39
C ASN A 2 16.76 17.66 -16.76
N ALA A 3 17.83 16.97 -17.14
CA ALA A 3 18.17 15.64 -16.61
C ALA A 3 18.26 15.60 -15.06
N ASN A 4 18.54 16.75 -14.43
CA ASN A 4 18.59 16.91 -12.99
C ASN A 4 17.20 16.85 -12.30
N SER A 5 16.11 17.24 -12.98
CA SER A 5 14.77 17.24 -12.37
C SER A 5 14.21 15.83 -12.23
N GLY A 6 14.43 14.96 -13.21
CA GLY A 6 14.00 13.55 -13.16
C GLY A 6 14.70 12.75 -12.06
N PHE A 7 15.97 13.05 -11.78
CA PHE A 7 16.73 12.41 -10.72
C PHE A 7 16.28 12.82 -9.32
N SER A 8 15.96 14.11 -9.12
CA SER A 8 15.40 14.62 -7.87
C SER A 8 14.01 14.03 -7.60
N PHE A 9 13.16 13.97 -8.63
CA PHE A 9 11.82 13.40 -8.56
C PHE A 9 11.79 11.94 -8.10
N ARG A 10 12.56 11.05 -8.75
CA ARG A 10 12.59 9.63 -8.37
C ARG A 10 13.07 9.43 -6.94
N ARG A 11 14.12 10.16 -6.53
CA ARG A 11 14.66 10.09 -5.16
C ARG A 11 13.67 10.56 -4.12
N PHE A 12 12.91 11.61 -4.42
CA PHE A 12 11.85 12.10 -3.55
C PHE A 12 10.79 11.02 -3.33
N PHE A 13 10.19 10.49 -4.41
CA PHE A 13 9.14 9.48 -4.29
C PHE A 13 9.64 8.15 -3.71
N ALA A 14 10.88 7.75 -3.98
CA ALA A 14 11.52 6.60 -3.35
C ALA A 14 11.61 6.74 -1.82
N LYS A 15 11.97 7.92 -1.31
CA LYS A 15 12.03 8.19 0.13
C LYS A 15 10.65 8.25 0.76
N VAL A 16 9.70 8.98 0.14
CA VAL A 16 8.33 9.09 0.67
C VAL A 16 7.66 7.73 0.73
N SER A 17 7.78 6.92 -0.32
CA SER A 17 7.22 5.57 -0.34
C SER A 17 7.89 4.63 0.67
N LEU A 18 9.20 4.72 0.87
CA LEU A 18 9.91 3.93 1.88
C LEU A 18 9.47 4.30 3.31
N ILE A 19 9.27 5.60 3.60
CA ILE A 19 8.73 6.06 4.88
C ILE A 19 7.29 5.55 5.05
N GLY A 20 6.45 5.65 4.02
CA GLY A 20 5.08 5.11 4.04
C GLY A 20 5.05 3.60 4.28
N PHE A 21 5.98 2.85 3.69
CA PHE A 21 6.16 1.42 3.94
C PHE A 21 6.53 1.15 5.41
N GLY A 22 7.52 1.86 5.95
CA GLY A 22 7.92 1.72 7.35
C GLY A 22 6.78 2.03 8.33
N SER A 23 6.07 3.14 8.09
CA SER A 23 4.91 3.55 8.91
C SER A 23 3.76 2.55 8.82
N SER A 24 3.44 2.05 7.62
CA SER A 24 2.40 1.04 7.45
C SER A 24 2.77 -0.28 8.11
N LEU A 25 4.02 -0.73 8.02
CA LEU A 25 4.50 -1.91 8.73
C LEU A 25 4.40 -1.75 10.25
N PHE A 26 4.80 -0.60 10.79
CA PHE A 26 4.69 -0.31 12.21
C PHE A 26 3.23 -0.37 12.71
N VAL A 27 2.32 0.32 12.01
CA VAL A 27 0.88 0.28 12.31
C VAL A 27 0.34 -1.15 12.21
N HIS A 28 0.77 -1.90 11.20
CA HIS A 28 0.34 -3.27 10.99
C HIS A 28 0.76 -4.19 12.13
N LEU A 29 2.01 -4.07 12.61
CA LEU A 29 2.50 -4.81 13.77
C LEU A 29 1.70 -4.49 15.04
N ILE A 30 1.37 -3.21 15.28
CA ILE A 30 0.53 -2.81 16.41
C ILE A 30 -0.88 -3.41 16.29
N ALA A 31 -1.48 -3.36 15.10
CA ALA A 31 -2.79 -3.96 14.85
C ALA A 31 -2.78 -5.49 15.04
N CYS A 32 -1.67 -6.17 14.72
CA CYS A 32 -1.48 -7.59 15.01
C CYS A 32 -1.45 -7.91 16.52
N LEU A 33 -1.05 -6.95 17.36
CA LEU A 33 -1.13 -7.08 18.82
C LEU A 33 -2.55 -6.82 19.37
N GLY A 34 -3.53 -6.55 18.52
CA GLY A 34 -4.92 -6.28 18.91
C GLY A 34 -5.14 -4.87 19.47
N LEU A 35 -4.19 -3.96 19.28
CA LEU A 35 -4.26 -2.59 19.80
C LEU A 35 -4.99 -1.66 18.82
N ASN A 36 -6.04 -1.00 19.32
CA ASN A 36 -6.78 0.02 18.58
C ASN A 36 -6.03 1.36 18.63
N VAL A 37 -5.33 1.68 17.53
CA VAL A 37 -4.63 2.97 17.39
C VAL A 37 -5.57 4.06 16.85
N THR A 38 -6.67 3.70 16.21
CA THR A 38 -7.55 4.65 15.51
C THR A 38 -8.28 5.61 16.45
N ASP A 39 -8.54 5.21 17.70
CA ASP A 39 -9.22 6.06 18.67
C ASP A 39 -8.34 7.22 19.15
N ASN A 40 -7.04 6.98 19.31
CA ASN A 40 -6.08 7.99 19.79
C ASN A 40 -5.41 8.75 18.63
N PHE A 41 -5.26 8.10 17.47
CA PHE A 41 -4.55 8.63 16.32
C PHE A 41 -5.35 8.39 15.02
N PRO A 42 -6.49 9.08 14.82
CA PRO A 42 -7.35 8.87 13.65
C PRO A 42 -6.67 9.22 12.33
N PHE A 43 -5.64 10.07 12.36
CA PHE A 43 -4.81 10.43 11.21
C PHE A 43 -3.96 9.28 10.68
N VAL A 44 -3.96 8.11 11.32
CA VAL A 44 -3.39 6.88 10.74
C VAL A 44 -3.99 6.57 9.36
N TRP A 45 -5.26 6.93 9.12
CA TRP A 45 -5.92 6.78 7.82
C TRP A 45 -5.32 7.65 6.72
N LEU A 46 -4.52 8.68 7.05
CA LEU A 46 -3.73 9.41 6.05
C LEU A 46 -2.71 8.51 5.35
N LEU A 47 -2.27 7.41 5.97
CA LEU A 47 -1.46 6.41 5.29
C LEU A 47 -2.22 5.75 4.14
N HIS A 48 -3.53 5.58 4.26
CA HIS A 48 -4.35 5.08 3.16
C HIS A 48 -4.38 6.08 2.00
N LEU A 49 -4.60 7.37 2.29
CA LEU A 49 -4.60 8.41 1.26
C LEU A 49 -3.21 8.64 0.64
N GLY A 50 -2.15 8.52 1.44
CA GLY A 50 -0.77 8.68 0.99
C GLY A 50 -0.34 7.62 -0.02
N ILE A 51 -1.03 6.47 -0.11
CA ILE A 51 -0.81 5.48 -1.17
C ILE A 51 -0.99 6.14 -2.53
N PHE A 52 -2.06 6.90 -2.72
CA PHE A 52 -2.33 7.54 -4.01
C PHE A 52 -1.25 8.57 -4.37
N VAL A 53 -0.68 9.24 -3.36
CA VAL A 53 0.42 10.21 -3.54
C VAL A 53 1.66 9.56 -4.13
N VAL A 54 1.97 8.30 -3.82
CA VAL A 54 3.16 7.61 -4.35
C VAL A 54 2.87 6.66 -5.50
N PHE A 55 1.68 6.05 -5.51
CA PHE A 55 1.29 5.04 -6.47
C PHE A 55 0.88 5.65 -7.81
N ILE A 56 0.12 6.75 -7.82
CA ILE A 56 -0.25 7.42 -9.07
C ILE A 56 0.99 7.93 -9.82
N PRO A 57 1.97 8.62 -9.19
CA PRO A 57 3.20 8.98 -9.87
C PRO A 57 4.02 7.79 -10.37
N MET A 58 3.97 6.65 -9.68
CA MET A 58 4.60 5.42 -10.14
C MET A 58 3.97 4.94 -11.45
N GLU A 59 2.65 4.82 -11.51
CA GLU A 59 1.92 4.43 -12.71
C GLU A 59 2.17 5.38 -13.88
N ILE A 60 2.12 6.71 -13.64
CA ILE A 60 2.44 7.71 -14.66
C ILE A 60 3.88 7.53 -15.17
N SER A 61 4.85 7.33 -14.27
CA SER A 61 6.25 7.11 -14.67
C SER A 61 6.39 5.84 -15.52
N ILE A 62 5.70 4.76 -15.16
CA ILE A 62 5.68 3.51 -15.94
C ILE A 62 5.07 3.74 -17.33
N MET A 63 3.95 4.47 -17.41
CA MET A 63 3.29 4.77 -18.69
C MET A 63 4.18 5.61 -19.61
N LEU A 64 4.83 6.64 -19.08
CA LEU A 64 5.75 7.50 -19.85
C LEU A 64 6.98 6.71 -20.33
N GLU A 65 7.55 5.85 -19.50
CA GLU A 65 8.71 5.04 -19.88
C GLU A 65 8.36 3.95 -20.90
N LYS A 66 7.17 3.35 -20.80
CA LYS A 66 6.66 2.41 -21.81
C LYS A 66 6.49 3.05 -23.18
N GLY A 67 5.92 4.26 -23.25
CA GLY A 67 5.75 4.98 -24.51
C GLY A 67 7.08 5.26 -25.20
N ASN A 68 8.07 5.76 -24.44
CA ASN A 68 9.41 5.99 -25.00
C ASN A 68 10.09 4.69 -25.45
N ALA A 69 9.94 3.60 -24.68
CA ALA A 69 10.54 2.31 -25.02
C ALA A 69 9.91 1.67 -26.28
N SER A 70 8.59 1.81 -26.47
CA SER A 70 7.93 1.32 -27.68
C SER A 70 8.39 2.07 -28.94
N ASP A 71 8.61 3.38 -28.83
CA ASP A 71 9.08 4.20 -29.93
C ASP A 71 10.53 3.84 -30.34
N GLU A 72 11.33 3.36 -29.39
CA GLU A 72 12.71 2.88 -29.62
C GLU A 72 12.81 1.37 -29.94
N GLY A 73 11.68 0.65 -30.01
CA GLY A 73 11.66 -0.80 -30.26
C GLY A 73 12.24 -1.65 -29.10
N ILE A 74 12.26 -1.12 -27.88
CA ILE A 74 12.81 -1.76 -26.68
C ILE A 74 11.69 -2.44 -25.89
N SER A 75 11.89 -3.72 -25.55
CA SER A 75 10.97 -4.44 -24.65
C SER A 75 11.02 -3.87 -23.23
N TYR A 76 9.86 -3.44 -22.72
CA TYR A 76 9.73 -2.92 -21.36
C TYR A 76 9.44 -4.06 -20.38
N ASP A 77 10.46 -4.49 -19.65
CA ASP A 77 10.30 -5.47 -18.57
C ASP A 77 10.51 -4.81 -17.20
N LEU A 78 9.38 -4.49 -16.55
CA LEU A 78 9.32 -3.91 -15.22
C LEU A 78 9.97 -4.83 -14.17
N VAL A 79 9.84 -6.14 -14.36
CA VAL A 79 10.14 -7.16 -13.36
C VAL A 79 11.62 -7.53 -13.39
N SER A 80 12.25 -7.63 -14.57
CA SER A 80 13.68 -7.95 -14.67
C SER A 80 14.59 -6.86 -14.14
N SER A 81 14.17 -5.59 -14.20
CA SER A 81 14.93 -4.45 -13.67
C SER A 81 15.06 -4.44 -12.14
N ILE A 82 14.23 -5.21 -11.43
CA ILE A 82 14.22 -5.31 -9.97
C ILE A 82 15.12 -6.49 -9.53
N PRO A 83 16.06 -6.29 -8.56
CA PRO A 83 16.89 -7.36 -8.04
C PRO A 83 16.07 -8.57 -7.58
N ARG A 84 16.57 -9.80 -7.86
CA ARG A 84 15.86 -11.05 -7.52
C ARG A 84 15.39 -11.10 -6.06
N LYS A 85 16.23 -10.67 -5.12
CA LYS A 85 15.88 -10.61 -3.69
C LYS A 85 14.66 -9.72 -3.43
N SER A 86 14.62 -8.53 -4.03
CA SER A 86 13.50 -7.60 -3.90
C SER A 86 12.21 -8.13 -4.52
N ARG A 87 12.30 -8.94 -5.59
CA ARG A 87 11.14 -9.64 -6.16
C ARG A 87 10.54 -10.68 -5.20
N TYR A 88 11.38 -11.45 -4.51
CA TYR A 88 10.89 -12.39 -3.50
C TYR A 88 10.23 -11.66 -2.33
N ILE A 89 10.79 -10.53 -1.89
CA ILE A 89 10.18 -9.70 -0.85
C ILE A 89 8.81 -9.17 -1.31
N ALA A 90 8.72 -8.61 -2.53
CA ALA A 90 7.45 -8.14 -3.07
C ALA A 90 6.42 -9.27 -3.20
N GLY A 91 6.84 -10.46 -3.66
CA GLY A 91 6.00 -11.65 -3.74
C GLY A 91 5.49 -12.11 -2.37
N PHE A 92 6.35 -12.11 -1.35
CA PHE A 92 5.96 -12.40 0.03
C PHE A 92 4.89 -11.42 0.53
N PHE A 93 5.11 -10.11 0.39
CA PHE A 93 4.14 -9.10 0.81
C PHE A 93 2.83 -9.16 0.01
N PHE A 94 2.89 -9.53 -1.27
CA PHE A 94 1.70 -9.72 -2.09
C PHE A 94 0.85 -10.89 -1.58
N VAL A 95 1.46 -12.06 -1.36
CA VAL A 95 0.77 -13.24 -0.81
C VAL A 95 0.22 -12.91 0.58
N TYR A 96 1.02 -12.27 1.43
CA TYR A 96 0.59 -11.84 2.75
C TYR A 96 -0.63 -10.91 2.68
N MET A 97 -0.59 -9.90 1.80
CA MET A 97 -1.70 -8.96 1.59
C MET A 97 -2.97 -9.72 1.19
N LEU A 98 -2.89 -10.67 0.25
CA LEU A 98 -4.05 -11.47 -0.17
C LEU A 98 -4.64 -12.30 0.98
N LEU A 99 -3.80 -13.00 1.74
CA LEU A 99 -4.24 -13.77 2.90
C LEU A 99 -4.89 -12.88 3.95
N ASN A 100 -4.27 -11.72 4.24
CA ASN A 100 -4.80 -10.76 5.20
C ASN A 100 -6.13 -10.15 4.71
N PHE A 101 -6.28 -9.88 3.40
CA PHE A 101 -7.52 -9.40 2.80
C PHE A 101 -8.65 -10.42 2.92
N ILE A 102 -8.37 -11.69 2.65
CA ILE A 102 -9.35 -12.79 2.81
C ILE A 102 -9.81 -12.88 4.27
N LEU A 103 -8.87 -12.86 5.22
CA LEU A 103 -9.20 -12.90 6.65
C LEU A 103 -10.00 -11.67 7.09
N PHE A 104 -9.62 -10.48 6.64
CA PHE A 104 -10.34 -9.25 6.91
C PHE A 104 -11.77 -9.32 6.37
N PHE A 105 -11.96 -9.73 5.11
CA PHE A 105 -13.28 -9.85 4.49
C PHE A 105 -14.17 -10.85 5.24
N ALA A 106 -13.62 -12.01 5.63
CA ALA A 106 -14.35 -13.01 6.41
C ALA A 106 -14.80 -12.47 7.77
N GLN A 107 -13.97 -11.67 8.45
CA GLN A 107 -14.30 -11.05 9.73
C GLN A 107 -15.28 -9.88 9.62
N SER A 108 -15.20 -9.12 8.52
CA SER A 108 -16.08 -7.98 8.26
C SER A 108 -17.46 -8.37 7.77
N TYR A 109 -17.71 -9.63 7.39
CA TYR A 109 -19.00 -10.08 6.85
C TYR A 109 -20.18 -9.80 7.80
N GLU A 110 -19.98 -10.00 9.10
CA GLU A 110 -21.02 -9.80 10.12
C GLU A 110 -21.44 -8.33 10.21
N GLY A 111 -20.50 -7.38 10.07
CA GLY A 111 -20.81 -5.96 10.22
C GLY A 111 -19.59 -5.11 10.56
N SER A 112 -19.81 -3.80 10.70
CA SER A 112 -18.78 -2.83 11.08
C SER A 112 -19.05 -2.27 12.48
N PRO A 113 -18.03 -2.24 13.37
CA PRO A 113 -18.15 -1.66 14.70
C PRO A 113 -18.25 -0.12 14.58
N GLU A 114 -19.20 0.47 15.31
CA GLU A 114 -19.35 1.93 15.39
C GLU A 114 -19.75 2.34 16.81
N THR A 115 -19.52 3.61 17.12
CA THR A 115 -19.95 4.21 18.39
C THR A 115 -21.25 4.98 18.15
N LYS A 116 -22.32 4.62 18.88
CA LYS A 116 -23.62 5.30 18.82
C LYS A 116 -24.08 5.67 20.22
N ASN A 117 -24.33 6.95 20.46
CA ASN A 117 -24.83 7.46 21.75
C ASN A 117 -24.00 6.98 22.96
N GLY A 118 -22.67 6.93 22.81
CA GLY A 118 -21.76 6.47 23.87
C GLY A 118 -21.69 4.95 24.06
N LYS A 119 -22.39 4.17 23.24
CA LYS A 119 -22.29 2.70 23.22
C LYS A 119 -21.54 2.20 22.01
N TYR A 120 -20.84 1.09 22.16
CA TYR A 120 -20.24 0.36 21.04
C TYR A 120 -21.27 -0.60 20.46
N VAL A 121 -21.47 -0.55 19.14
CA VAL A 121 -22.47 -1.35 18.43
C VAL A 121 -21.88 -1.93 17.16
N LEU A 122 -22.40 -3.09 16.76
CA LEU A 122 -22.09 -3.70 15.47
C LEU A 122 -23.24 -3.41 14.49
N TYR A 123 -22.96 -2.69 13.40
CA TYR A 123 -23.95 -2.44 12.35
C TYR A 123 -23.83 -3.46 11.23
N SER A 124 -24.97 -3.89 10.70
CA SER A 124 -25.01 -4.67 9.47
C SER A 124 -24.39 -3.89 8.31
N ASN A 125 -23.75 -4.64 7.41
CA ASN A 125 -23.26 -4.13 6.14
C ASN A 125 -24.43 -3.90 5.18
N GLY A 126 -24.30 -2.91 4.29
CA GLY A 126 -25.33 -2.63 3.27
C GLY A 126 -25.50 -1.14 3.00
N LYS A 127 -26.54 -0.81 2.22
CA LYS A 127 -26.93 0.59 1.97
C LYS A 127 -27.29 1.27 3.29
N ALA A 128 -26.93 2.54 3.46
CA ALA A 128 -27.18 3.30 4.68
C ALA A 128 -28.65 3.22 5.17
N SER A 129 -29.61 3.21 4.25
CA SER A 129 -31.05 3.07 4.57
C SER A 129 -31.48 1.69 5.09
N GLN A 130 -30.62 0.67 4.96
CA GLN A 130 -30.88 -0.72 5.35
C GLN A 130 -29.97 -1.20 6.50
N ARG A 131 -29.06 -0.34 7.01
CA ARG A 131 -28.18 -0.69 8.12
C ARG A 131 -28.98 -0.71 9.42
N TYR A 132 -28.85 -1.80 10.17
CA TYR A 132 -29.45 -1.96 11.49
C TYR A 132 -28.40 -2.43 12.50
N ILE A 133 -28.65 -2.16 13.78
CA ILE A 133 -27.77 -2.62 14.85
C ILE A 133 -28.01 -4.13 15.03
N ILE A 134 -26.96 -4.92 14.85
CA ILE A 134 -27.00 -6.38 15.07
C ILE A 134 -26.94 -6.65 16.56
N ARG A 135 -25.97 -6.06 17.26
CA ARG A 135 -25.78 -6.19 18.71
C ARG A 135 -24.95 -5.06 19.30
N GLU A 136 -25.05 -4.87 20.60
CA GLU A 136 -24.09 -4.07 21.37
C GLU A 136 -22.78 -4.87 21.54
N LEU A 137 -21.66 -4.15 21.57
CA LEU A 137 -20.32 -4.69 21.77
C LEU A 137 -19.80 -4.25 23.13
N SER A 138 -19.04 -5.12 23.78
CA SER A 138 -18.15 -4.68 24.86
C SER A 138 -17.03 -3.77 24.30
N GLU A 139 -16.43 -2.94 25.15
CA GLU A 139 -15.30 -2.10 24.77
C GLU A 139 -14.10 -2.93 24.26
N ALA A 140 -13.85 -4.09 24.88
CA ALA A 140 -12.80 -5.01 24.45
C ALA A 140 -13.07 -5.59 23.06
N GLU A 141 -14.32 -6.00 22.77
CA GLU A 141 -14.71 -6.48 21.45
C GLU A 141 -14.62 -5.38 20.38
N TYR A 142 -15.05 -4.15 20.74
CA TYR A 142 -14.95 -3.00 19.86
C TYR A 142 -13.49 -2.73 19.47
N ASN A 143 -12.60 -2.63 20.46
CA ASN A 143 -11.18 -2.38 20.23
C ASN A 143 -10.52 -3.48 19.41
N LEU A 144 -10.85 -4.74 19.68
CA LEU A 144 -10.34 -5.87 18.90
C LEU A 144 -10.80 -5.80 17.44
N ARG A 145 -12.07 -5.47 17.18
CA ARG A 145 -12.58 -5.34 15.81
C ARG A 145 -11.97 -4.14 15.08
N GLN A 146 -11.79 -3.01 15.75
CA GLN A 146 -11.10 -1.85 15.20
C GLN A 146 -9.65 -2.19 14.83
N ALA A 147 -8.93 -2.91 15.70
CA ALA A 147 -7.59 -3.41 15.40
C ALA A 147 -7.57 -4.37 14.20
N GLN A 148 -8.57 -5.26 14.07
CA GLN A 148 -8.69 -6.16 12.90
C GLN A 148 -8.93 -5.40 11.60
N ILE A 149 -9.77 -4.36 11.63
CA ILE A 149 -9.99 -3.48 10.48
C ILE A 149 -8.68 -2.80 10.10
N LEU A 150 -8.00 -2.19 11.06
CA LEU A 150 -6.72 -1.54 10.84
C LEU A 150 -5.67 -2.52 10.30
N ARG A 151 -5.64 -3.77 10.78
CA ARG A 151 -4.79 -4.85 10.26
C ARG A 151 -5.09 -5.16 8.80
N GLY A 152 -6.38 -5.26 8.46
CA GLY A 152 -6.87 -5.47 7.09
C GLY A 152 -6.33 -4.42 6.12
N PHE A 153 -6.54 -3.15 6.45
CA PHE A 153 -6.09 -2.03 5.61
C PHE A 153 -4.58 -1.85 5.58
N SER A 154 -3.91 -1.87 6.73
CA SER A 154 -2.45 -1.69 6.81
C SER A 154 -1.65 -2.77 6.06
N GLY A 155 -2.19 -3.98 5.93
CA GLY A 155 -1.65 -5.02 5.06
C GLY A 155 -1.53 -4.59 3.59
N HIS A 156 -2.55 -3.89 3.09
CA HIS A 156 -2.54 -3.34 1.73
C HIS A 156 -1.58 -2.16 1.62
N TRP A 157 -1.57 -1.29 2.64
CA TRP A 157 -0.69 -0.12 2.64
C TRP A 157 0.77 -0.55 2.47
N MET A 158 1.22 -1.57 3.21
CA MET A 158 2.58 -2.10 3.06
C MET A 158 2.90 -2.46 1.60
N PHE A 159 2.03 -3.23 0.95
CA PHE A 159 2.28 -3.64 -0.44
C PHE A 159 2.28 -2.45 -1.41
N PHE A 160 1.30 -1.55 -1.28
CA PHE A 160 1.16 -0.39 -2.17
C PHE A 160 2.20 0.71 -1.92
N TYR A 161 2.87 0.75 -0.77
CA TYR A 161 4.07 1.57 -0.55
C TYR A 161 5.36 0.87 -1.01
N LEU A 162 5.42 -0.46 -0.91
CA LEU A 162 6.58 -1.23 -1.35
C LEU A 162 6.78 -1.16 -2.87
N LEU A 163 5.70 -1.24 -3.65
CA LEU A 163 5.80 -1.19 -5.12
C LEU A 163 6.46 0.10 -5.64
N PRO A 164 5.99 1.32 -5.27
CA PRO A 164 6.67 2.57 -5.64
C PRO A 164 8.10 2.65 -5.09
N THR A 165 8.34 2.13 -3.88
CA THR A 165 9.70 2.09 -3.30
C THR A 165 10.65 1.32 -4.21
N LEU A 166 10.24 0.13 -4.67
CA LEU A 166 11.05 -0.68 -5.57
C LEU A 166 11.20 -0.04 -6.95
N HIS A 167 10.10 0.46 -7.51
CA HIS A 167 10.10 1.12 -8.80
C HIS A 167 11.06 2.32 -8.82
N PHE A 168 10.92 3.29 -7.92
CA PHE A 168 11.74 4.49 -7.98
C PHE A 168 13.21 4.30 -7.57
N ASN A 169 13.55 3.22 -6.85
CA ASN A 169 14.94 2.91 -6.50
C ASN A 169 15.70 2.11 -7.57
N TYR A 170 15.02 1.21 -8.28
CA TYR A 170 15.67 0.26 -9.20
C TYR A 170 15.38 0.57 -10.67
N PHE A 171 14.20 1.12 -10.96
CA PHE A 171 13.79 1.44 -12.32
C PHE A 171 14.45 2.74 -12.80
N GLY A 172 14.97 2.74 -14.04
CA GLY A 172 15.71 3.86 -14.66
C GLY A 172 17.24 3.83 -14.52
N ARG A 173 17.81 3.09 -13.56
CA ARG A 173 19.27 2.89 -13.47
C ARG A 173 19.79 1.85 -14.47
N GLN A 174 19.02 0.80 -14.73
CA GLN A 174 19.43 -0.29 -15.62
C GLN A 174 19.30 0.05 -17.11
N ASN A 175 18.25 0.77 -17.53
CA ASN A 175 18.07 1.14 -18.94
C ASN A 175 19.23 1.98 -19.49
N LYS A 176 19.76 2.93 -18.68
CA LYS A 176 20.94 3.72 -19.07
C LYS A 176 22.20 2.86 -19.18
N SER A 177 22.40 1.91 -18.27
CA SER A 177 23.53 0.99 -18.32
C SER A 177 23.47 0.05 -19.52
N ASN A 178 22.29 -0.50 -19.83
CA ASN A 178 22.11 -1.43 -20.95
C ASN A 178 22.23 -0.71 -22.30
N TYR A 179 21.68 0.50 -22.43
CA TYR A 179 21.85 1.34 -23.62
C TYR A 179 23.31 1.69 -23.89
N LEU A 180 24.05 2.14 -22.86
CA LEU A 180 25.48 2.44 -22.99
C LEU A 180 26.31 1.21 -23.34
N LYS A 181 25.92 0.03 -22.85
CA LYS A 181 26.60 -1.22 -23.18
C LYS A 181 26.34 -1.65 -24.62
N LYS A 182 25.10 -1.55 -25.10
CA LYS A 182 24.70 -1.89 -26.47
C LYS A 182 25.33 -0.99 -27.54
N ASN A 183 25.60 0.28 -27.23
CA ASN A 183 26.20 1.22 -28.18
C ASN A 183 27.74 1.26 -28.15
N ASN A 184 28.36 0.52 -27.23
CA ASN A 184 29.81 0.38 -27.12
C ASN A 184 30.31 -1.01 -27.58
N GLU A 185 29.40 -1.84 -28.09
CA GLU A 185 29.65 -3.12 -28.77
C GLU A 185 29.35 -2.96 -30.27
#